data_AF-A0A7W1LPV3-F1
#
_entry.id   AF-A0A7W1LPV3-F1
#
_cell.length_a   1.000
_cell.length_b   1.000
_cell.length_c   1.000
_cell.angle_alpha   90.00
_cell.angle_beta   90.00
_cell.angle_gamma   90.00
#
_symmetry.space_group_name_H-M   'P 1'
#
loop_
_entity.id
_entity.type
_entity.pdbx_description
1 polymer ?
#
loop_
_entity_poly.entity_id
_entity_poly.type
_entity_poly.pdbx_seq_one_letter_code
_entity_poly.pdbx_strand_id
1 'polypeptide(L)' 'MSVRQRAAVYFRYWHDMSECQIAESMGVSVGTVRRHLVRAQSILRKELANEGT' A
#
# COMPACT_ATOMS: atom_id res chain seq x y z
N MET A 1 -10.09 -3.05 1.78
CA MET A 1 -8.60 -3.15 1.70
C MET A 1 -8.05 -4.13 2.73
N SER A 2 -7.05 -4.97 2.40
CA SER A 2 -6.48 -5.97 3.32
C SER A 2 -5.43 -5.39 4.29
N VAL A 3 -5.10 -6.12 5.37
CA VAL A 3 -4.06 -5.72 6.35
C VAL A 3 -2.70 -5.51 5.68
N ARG A 4 -2.30 -6.41 4.77
CA ARG A 4 -1.02 -6.30 4.04
C ARG A 4 -0.97 -5.08 3.10
N GLN A 5 -2.08 -4.75 2.45
CA GLN A 5 -2.20 -3.54 1.62
C GLN A 5 -2.11 -2.26 2.47
N ARG A 6 -2.79 -2.24 3.63
CA ARG A 6 -2.69 -1.13 4.59
C ARG A 6 -1.28 -0.95 5.12
N ALA A 7 -0.62 -2.03 5.52
CA ALA A 7 0.76 -1.98 6.02
C ALA A 7 1.72 -1.35 5.00
N ALA A 8 1.63 -1.74 3.72
CA ALA A 8 2.46 -1.16 2.66
C ALA A 8 2.21 0.35 2.49
N VAL A 9 0.96 0.81 2.55
CA VAL A 9 0.61 2.24 2.49
C VAL A 9 1.13 2.98 3.72
N TYR A 10 0.94 2.41 4.91
CA TYR A 10 1.42 2.99 6.16
C TYR A 10 2.94 3.18 6.13
N PHE A 11 3.72 2.15 5.79
CA PHE A 11 5.17 2.30 5.69
C PHE A 11 5.61 3.31 4.63
N ARG A 12 4.90 3.38 3.49
CA ARG A 12 5.26 4.29 2.40
C ARG A 12 5.04 5.77 2.77
N TYR A 13 3.93 6.10 3.43
CA TYR A 13 3.53 7.50 3.63
C TYR A 13 3.68 8.01 5.07
N TRP A 14 3.70 7.13 6.07
CA TRP A 14 3.93 7.52 7.47
C TRP A 14 5.38 7.32 7.91
N HIS A 15 6.12 6.40 7.27
CA HIS A 15 7.52 6.11 7.60
C HIS A 15 8.49 6.46 6.47
N ASP A 16 8.00 7.07 5.37
CA ASP A 16 8.78 7.45 4.18
C ASP A 16 9.69 6.34 3.61
N MET A 17 9.33 5.08 3.83
CA MET A 17 10.14 3.95 3.39
C MET A 17 10.10 3.79 1.86
N SER A 18 11.22 3.36 1.28
CA SER A 18 11.31 2.86 -0.10
C SER A 18 10.67 1.46 -0.23
N GLU A 19 10.33 1.06 -1.46
CA GLU A 19 9.73 -0.26 -1.71
C GLU A 19 10.63 -1.42 -1.24
N CYS A 20 11.96 -1.24 -1.29
CA CYS A 20 12.94 -2.21 -0.81
C CYS A 20 12.89 -2.35 0.72
N GLN A 21 12.88 -1.23 1.45
CA GLN A 21 12.78 -1.23 2.92
C GLN A 21 11.45 -1.81 3.41
N ILE A 22 10.36 -1.55 2.67
CA ILE A 22 9.05 -2.13 2.94
C ILE A 22 9.08 -3.65 2.72
N ALA A 23 9.72 -4.10 1.64
CA ALA A 23 9.83 -5.52 1.29
C ALA A 23 10.57 -6.30 2.38
N GLU A 24 11.70 -5.76 2.84
CA GLU A 24 12.47 -6.28 3.98
C GLU A 24 11.62 -6.32 5.26
N SER A 25 10.99 -5.20 5.62
CA SER A 25 10.15 -5.09 6.84
C SER A 25 8.96 -6.04 6.84
N MET A 26 8.39 -6.32 5.67
CA MET A 26 7.21 -7.19 5.53
C MET A 26 7.56 -8.67 5.27
N GLY A 27 8.83 -9.00 5.02
CA GLY A 27 9.29 -10.33 4.64
C GLY A 27 8.74 -10.80 3.30
N VAL A 28 8.66 -9.92 2.30
CA VAL A 28 8.12 -10.21 0.95
C VAL A 28 9.03 -9.66 -0.15
N SER A 29 8.76 -9.98 -1.42
CA SER A 29 9.49 -9.39 -2.54
C SER A 29 9.05 -7.95 -2.84
N VAL A 30 9.95 -7.14 -3.42
CA VAL A 30 9.63 -5.76 -3.88
C VAL A 30 8.47 -5.74 -4.87
N GLY A 31 8.38 -6.73 -5.78
CA GLY A 31 7.25 -6.86 -6.70
C GLY A 31 5.90 -7.10 -5.98
N THR A 32 5.92 -7.80 -4.84
CA THR A 32 4.74 -7.99 -3.98
C THR A 32 4.33 -6.68 -3.32
N VAL A 33 5.29 -5.87 -2.85
CA VAL A 33 5.03 -4.52 -2.32
C VAL A 33 4.36 -3.64 -3.37
N ARG A 34 4.91 -3.55 -4.59
CA ARG A 34 4.30 -2.81 -5.70
C ARG A 34 2.86 -3.22 -5.96
N ARG A 35 2.62 -4.53 -6.02
CA ARG A 35 1.28 -5.09 -6.24
C ARG A 35 0.31 -4.74 -5.09
N HIS A 36 0.78 -4.71 -3.85
CA HIS A 36 -0.01 -4.23 -2.72
C HIS A 36 -0.33 -2.74 -2.83
N LEU A 37 0.66 -1.89 -3.14
CA LEU A 37 0.49 -0.45 -3.28
C LEU A 37 -0.49 -0.09 -4.42
N VAL A 38 -0.33 -0.68 -5.60
CA VAL A 38 -1.24 -0.46 -6.75
C VAL A 38 -2.69 -0.83 -6.40
N ARG A 39 -2.88 -1.99 -5.75
CA ARG A 39 -4.23 -2.42 -5.33
C ARG A 39 -4.80 -1.53 -4.24
N ALA A 40 -3.98 -1.12 -3.27
CA ALA A 40 -4.39 -0.21 -2.22
C ALA A 40 -4.83 1.15 -2.81
N GLN A 41 -4.04 1.73 -3.70
CA GLN A 41 -4.37 2.98 -4.40
C GLN A 41 -5.67 2.86 -5.20
N SER A 42 -5.89 1.75 -5.91
CA SER A 42 -7.14 1.52 -6.65
C SER A 42 -8.36 1.47 -5.73
N ILE A 43 -8.24 0.84 -4.55
CA ILE A 43 -9.32 0.82 -3.56
C ILE A 43 -9.56 2.23 -3.03
N LEU A 44 -8.51 2.92 -2.55
CA LEU A 44 -8.65 4.26 -1.98
C LEU A 44 -9.27 5.26 -2.97
N ARG A 45 -8.91 5.20 -4.25
CA ARG A 45 -9.54 6.03 -5.30
C ARG A 45 -11.03 5.76 -5.45
N LYS A 46 -11.46 4.49 -5.36
CA LYS A 46 -12.87 4.12 -5.43
C LYS A 46 -13.64 4.61 -4.21
N GLU A 47 -13.09 4.44 -3.01
CA GLU A 47 -13.74 4.92 -1.78
C GLU A 47 -13.91 6.44 -1.81
N LEU A 48 -12.86 7.19 -2.17
CA LEU A 48 -12.94 8.65 -2.30
C LEU A 48 -13.94 9.12 -3.37
N ALA A 49 -14.09 8.35 -4.46
CA ALA A 49 -15.10 8.64 -5.48
C ALA A 49 -16.53 8.38 -4.97
N ASN A 50 -16.72 7.38 -4.11
CA ASN A 50 -18.00 7.05 -3.49
C ASN A 50 -18.37 8.03 -2.36
N GLU A 51 -17.39 8.65 -1.70
CA GLU A 51 -17.62 9.68 -0.66
C GLU A 51 -18.09 11.03 -1.25
N GLY A 52 -17.98 11.21 -2.57
CA GLY A 52 -18.40 12.42 -3.28
C GLY A 52 -19.84 12.41 -3.83
N THR A 53 -20.65 11.41 -3.47
CA THR A 53 -22.09 11.27 -3.81
C THR A 53 -22.94 11.24 -2.55
#